data_AF-A0A0N7BS89-F1
#
_entry.id   AF-A0A0N7BS89-F1
#
_cell.length_a   1.000
_cell.length_b   1.000
_cell.length_c   1.000
_cell.angle_alpha   90.00
_cell.angle_beta   90.00
_cell.angle_gamma   90.00
#
_symmetry.space_group_name_H-M   'P 1'
#
loop_
_entity.id
_entity.type
_entity.pdbx_description
1 polymer ?
#
loop_
_entity_poly.entity_id
_entity_poly.type
_entity_poly.pdbx_seq_one_letter_code
_entity_poly.pdbx_strand_id
1 'polypeptide(L)' 'MPQLDTSTWFITIMSMIMTLFIMFQLKISKYMYPSSPELKSMATLKQPSPWEKKWTKIYSPLSLPQQ' A
#
# COMPACT_ATOMS: atom_id res chain seq x y z
N MET A 1 -9.44 21.55 -49.94
CA MET A 1 -8.47 20.49 -49.55
C MET A 1 -8.89 20.03 -48.16
N PRO A 2 -9.28 18.76 -47.94
CA PRO A 2 -9.99 18.32 -46.73
C PRO A 2 -9.17 18.39 -45.42
N GLN A 3 -7.89 18.74 -45.51
CA GLN A 3 -7.01 18.98 -44.37
C GLN A 3 -7.08 20.42 -43.83
N LEU A 4 -7.70 21.35 -44.57
CA LEU A 4 -7.80 22.77 -44.20
C LEU A 4 -9.00 23.06 -43.28
N ASP A 5 -9.85 22.06 -43.03
CA ASP A 5 -11.01 22.13 -42.16
C ASP A 5 -10.57 22.01 -40.69
N THR A 6 -9.97 23.08 -40.17
CA THR A 6 -9.41 23.21 -38.81
C THR A 6 -10.45 23.13 -37.69
N SER A 7 -11.74 23.28 -38.01
CA SER A 7 -12.85 23.14 -37.06
C SER A 7 -12.92 21.75 -36.43
N THR A 8 -12.51 20.72 -37.18
CA THR A 8 -12.57 19.33 -36.72
C THR A 8 -11.40 18.99 -35.78
N TRP A 9 -10.30 19.74 -35.86
CA TRP A 9 -9.08 19.46 -35.09
C TRP A 9 -9.32 19.52 -33.58
N PHE A 10 -10.14 20.45 -33.10
CA PHE A 10 -10.45 20.54 -31.68
C PHE A 10 -11.12 19.27 -31.16
N ILE A 11 -12.12 18.76 -31.89
CA ILE A 11 -12.83 17.53 -31.53
C ILE A 11 -11.90 16.33 -31.65
N THR A 12 -11.06 16.28 -32.69
CA THR A 12 -10.08 15.22 -32.88
C THR A 12 -9.05 15.19 -31.74
N ILE A 13 -8.50 16.34 -31.35
CA ILE A 13 -7.53 16.44 -30.25
C ILE A 13 -8.18 16.01 -28.92
N MET A 14 -9.39 16.49 -28.61
CA MET A 14 -10.11 16.09 -27.40
C MET A 14 -10.42 14.59 -27.39
N SER A 15 -10.84 14.03 -28.53
CA SER A 15 -11.10 12.59 -28.69
C SER A 15 -9.84 11.75 -28.51
N MET A 16 -8.71 12.19 -29.07
CA MET A 16 -7.42 11.53 -28.90
C MET A 16 -6.95 11.56 -27.44
N ILE A 17 -7.03 12.70 -26.75
CA ILE A 17 -6.66 12.84 -25.34
C ILE A 17 -7.52 11.92 -24.46
N MET A 18 -8.84 11.91 -24.68
CA MET A 18 -9.77 11.06 -23.91
C MET A 18 -9.44 9.58 -24.09
N THR A 19 -9.17 9.15 -25.32
CA THR A 19 -8.81 7.75 -25.63
C THR A 19 -7.51 7.35 -24.95
N LEU A 20 -6.47 8.18 -25.04
CA LEU A 20 -5.19 7.94 -24.37
C LEU A 20 -5.33 7.92 -22.84
N PHE A 21 -6.12 8.82 -22.27
CA PHE A 21 -6.37 8.88 -20.83
C PHE A 21 -7.02 7.59 -20.33
N ILE A 22 -8.05 7.09 -21.01
CA ILE A 22 -8.74 5.84 -20.63
C ILE A 22 -7.78 4.65 -20.70
N MET A 23 -6.98 4.53 -21.76
CA MET A 23 -5.99 3.44 -21.89
C MET A 23 -4.93 3.49 -20.79
N PHE A 24 -4.49 4.68 -20.41
CA PHE A 24 -3.49 4.86 -19.35
C PHE A 24 -4.06 4.57 -17.96
N GLN A 25 -5.29 5.03 -17.67
CA GLN A 25 -6.01 4.74 -16.44
C GLN A 25 -6.22 3.23 -16.24
N LEU A 26 -6.61 2.50 -17.29
CA LEU A 26 -6.75 1.04 -17.25
C LEU A 26 -5.44 0.33 -16.92
N LYS A 27 -4.31 0.83 -17.43
CA LYS A 27 -2.98 0.29 -17.10
C LYS A 27 -2.62 0.61 -15.65
N ILE A 28 -2.71 1.86 -15.22
CA ILE A 28 -2.40 2.28 -13.83
C ILE A 28 -3.28 1.56 -12.81
N SER A 29 -4.57 1.43 -13.07
CA SER A 29 -5.50 0.75 -12.16
C SER A 29 -5.17 -0.74 -11.99
N LYS A 30 -4.67 -1.40 -13.04
CA LYS A 30 -4.18 -2.79 -12.98
C LYS A 30 -2.82 -2.91 -12.33
N TYR A 31 -2.02 -1.85 -12.36
CA TYR A 31 -0.84 -1.74 -11.51
C TYR A 31 -1.31 -1.48 -10.08
N MET A 32 -1.73 -2.55 -9.39
CA MET A 32 -1.66 -2.59 -7.94
C MET A 32 -0.19 -2.41 -7.60
N TYR A 33 0.21 -1.17 -7.30
CA TYR A 33 1.45 -0.95 -6.57
C TYR A 33 1.35 -1.88 -5.37
N PRO A 34 2.30 -2.82 -5.16
CA PRO A 34 2.30 -3.57 -3.93
C PRO A 34 2.32 -2.48 -2.85
N SER A 35 1.20 -2.34 -2.14
CA SER A 35 1.15 -1.54 -0.93
C SER A 35 2.39 -1.98 -0.19
N SER A 36 3.30 -1.02 0.02
CA SER A 36 4.59 -1.21 0.66
C SER A 36 4.48 -2.38 1.65
N PRO A 37 5.37 -3.38 1.64
CA PRO A 37 5.35 -4.44 2.65
C PRO A 37 5.72 -3.84 4.02
N GLU A 38 4.82 -3.03 4.57
CA GLU A 38 4.85 -2.24 5.78
C GLU A 38 3.36 -1.96 6.03
N LEU A 39 2.65 -2.68 6.90
CA LEU A 39 3.01 -2.95 8.28
C LEU A 39 2.26 -4.20 8.77
N LYS A 40 2.26 -5.29 7.97
CA LYS A 40 1.78 -6.61 8.42
C LYS A 40 2.82 -7.27 9.34
N SER A 41 3.27 -6.60 10.40
CA SER A 41 4.08 -7.28 11.44
C SER A 41 4.21 -6.57 12.78
N MET A 42 3.78 -5.31 12.98
CA MET A 42 3.69 -4.78 14.36
C MET A 42 2.47 -5.31 15.13
N ALA A 43 1.56 -6.04 14.49
CA ALA A 43 0.56 -6.82 15.22
C ALA A 43 1.11 -8.17 15.71
N THR A 44 2.23 -8.65 15.15
CA THR A 44 2.90 -9.89 15.58
C THR A 44 4.04 -9.62 16.57
N LEU A 45 4.31 -8.37 16.93
CA LEU A 45 5.26 -7.99 17.98
C LEU A 45 4.59 -7.96 19.37
N LYS A 46 3.69 -8.90 19.64
CA LYS A 46 3.44 -9.40 21.01
C LYS A 46 4.05 -10.78 21.18
N GLN A 47 5.11 -11.11 20.45
CA GLN A 47 5.99 -12.20 20.82
C GLN A 47 6.90 -11.62 21.92
N PRO A 48 6.65 -11.91 23.21
CA PRO A 48 7.48 -11.39 24.27
C PRO A 48 8.90 -11.81 23.98
N SER A 49 9.77 -10.82 23.83
CA SER A 49 11.17 -11.07 23.56
C SER A 49 11.72 -11.99 24.65
N PRO A 50 12.68 -12.88 24.35
CA PRO A 50 13.30 -13.74 25.37
C PRO A 50 13.84 -12.90 26.54
N TRP A 51 14.18 -11.65 26.26
CA TRP A 51 14.61 -10.64 27.21
C TRP A 51 13.51 -10.21 28.19
N GLU A 52 12.31 -9.87 27.71
CA GLU A 52 11.17 -9.56 28.58
C GLU A 52 10.80 -10.75 29.46
N LYS A 53 10.77 -11.97 28.91
CA LYS A 53 10.54 -13.19 29.70
C LYS A 53 11.59 -13.36 30.81
N LYS A 54 12.86 -13.05 30.51
CA LYS A 54 13.95 -13.12 31.49
C LYS A 54 13.77 -12.08 32.60
N TRP A 55 13.36 -10.86 32.27
CA TRP A 55 13.06 -9.82 33.26
C TRP A 55 11.83 -10.12 34.11
N THR A 56 10.73 -10.56 33.53
CA THR A 56 9.55 -10.98 34.30
C THR A 56 9.90 -12.12 35.24
N LYS A 57 10.78 -13.04 34.83
CA LYS A 57 11.25 -14.14 35.68
C LYS A 57 12.16 -13.69 36.84
N ILE A 58 12.97 -12.64 36.66
CA ILE A 58 13.90 -12.14 37.70
C ILE A 58 13.16 -11.23 38.71
N TYR A 59 12.22 -10.42 38.23
CA TYR A 59 11.45 -9.51 39.08
C TYR A 59 10.19 -10.12 39.67
N SER A 60 9.75 -11.29 39.21
CA SER A 60 8.66 -12.01 39.88
C SER A 60 9.19 -12.46 41.24
N PRO A 61 8.61 -11.98 42.36
CA PRO A 61 9.01 -12.44 43.68
C PRO A 61 8.80 -13.95 43.69
N LEU A 62 9.88 -14.69 43.93
CA LEU A 62 9.86 -16.14 44.07
C LEU A 62 8.67 -16.47 44.97
N SER A 63 7.61 -17.01 44.38
CA SER A 63 6.37 -17.32 45.09
C SER A 63 6.74 -18.24 46.23
N LEU A 64 6.85 -17.65 47.43
CA LEU A 64 7.12 -18.33 48.68
C LEU A 64 6.09 -19.46 48.78
N PRO A 65 6.52 -20.70 49.05
CA PRO A 65 5.57 -21.78 49.24
C PRO A 65 4.64 -21.37 50.36
N GLN A 66 3.36 -21.39 50.04
CA GLN A 66 2.24 -21.16 50.93
C GLN A 66 2.41 -22.06 52.16
N GLN A 67 2.60 -21.43 53.33
CA GLN A 67 2.40 -22.05 54.65
C GLN A 67 1.14 -21.48 55.26
#